data_AF-A0A7C3ZBF9-F1
#
_entry.id   AF-A0A7C3ZBF9-F1
#
_cell.length_a   1.000
_cell.length_b   1.000
_cell.length_c   1.000
_cell.angle_alpha   90.00
_cell.angle_beta   90.00
_cell.angle_gamma   90.00
#
_symmetry.space_group_name_H-M   'P 1'
#
loop_
_entity.id
_entity.type
_entity.pdbx_description
1 polymer ?
#
loop_
_entity_poly.entity_id
_entity_poly.type
_entity_poly.pdbx_seq_one_letter_code
_entity_poly.pdbx_strand_id
1 'polypeptide(L)'
;MELRNEDMFKAPSGPSVMMKERKEKPLSFMDVLDQVQKWRAIELEGVELQTDRFTYRDRLQYMNVGMKHGMFELLFTVFLFPLLAFIIPDYIYFFTGHPVGLFKQIFLISIALIPIVIYLLLCLTLASLYAGNITKIAIMSLLLGRTAMIMLIGGFSVIFFYFIYKLSGYVAIGHYFVTFFSFARFIVRTLPQERVYYSLLFYKLIRPSFYDLTIKSFLVYGLSAAVPLFTVGCKAWYLNYTCKLKKQ
;
A
#
# COMPACT_ATOMS: atom_id res chain seq x y z
N MET A 1 -28.92 33.37 2.14
CA MET A 1 -28.01 34.53 2.00
C MET A 1 -26.70 34.01 1.48
N GLU A 2 -26.51 34.16 0.17
CA GLU A 2 -25.35 33.70 -0.57
C GLU A 2 -24.13 34.55 -0.20
N LEU A 3 -23.08 33.90 0.29
CA LEU A 3 -21.76 34.53 0.46
C LEU A 3 -21.05 34.42 -0.89
N ARG A 4 -21.00 35.58 -1.56
CA ARG A 4 -20.47 35.81 -2.90
C ARG A 4 -18.95 35.61 -2.93
N ASN A 5 -18.47 34.82 -3.88
CA ASN A 5 -17.08 34.45 -4.13
C ASN A 5 -16.16 35.60 -4.62
N GLU A 6 -16.48 36.86 -4.36
CA GLU A 6 -15.78 38.02 -4.96
C GLU A 6 -14.72 38.68 -4.06
N ASP A 7 -14.58 38.27 -2.81
CA ASP A 7 -13.65 38.93 -1.87
C ASP A 7 -12.26 38.29 -1.77
N MET A 8 -11.99 37.19 -2.50
CA MET A 8 -10.66 36.52 -2.47
C MET A 8 -9.60 37.13 -3.40
N PHE A 9 -9.94 38.14 -4.22
CA PHE A 9 -9.03 38.75 -5.20
C PHE A 9 -8.86 40.28 -5.04
N LYS A 10 -8.71 40.77 -3.80
CA LYS A 10 -8.20 42.13 -3.57
C LYS A 10 -6.77 42.07 -3.02
N ALA A 11 -5.80 42.37 -3.88
CA ALA A 11 -4.41 42.59 -3.47
C ALA A 11 -4.35 43.85 -2.61
N PRO A 12 -3.85 43.79 -1.35
CA PRO A 12 -3.60 44.99 -0.59
C PRO A 12 -2.23 45.55 -0.98
N SER A 13 -2.24 46.71 -1.64
CA SER A 13 -1.09 47.60 -1.80
C SER A 13 -0.78 48.25 -0.44
N GLY A 14 0.22 47.74 0.28
CA GLY A 14 0.65 48.26 1.59
C GLY A 14 1.43 47.21 2.38
N PRO A 15 2.27 47.62 3.35
CA PRO A 15 3.54 46.97 3.66
C PRO A 15 3.35 45.50 4.01
N SER A 16 4.22 44.66 3.46
CA SER A 16 4.25 43.20 3.58
C SER A 16 4.04 42.74 5.03
N VAL A 17 2.76 42.62 5.40
CA VAL A 17 2.32 41.80 6.52
C VAL A 17 2.63 40.40 6.03
N MET A 18 3.72 39.82 6.52
CA MET A 18 3.94 38.40 6.37
C MET A 18 2.71 37.72 6.95
N MET A 19 1.78 37.31 6.09
CA MET A 19 0.78 36.33 6.46
C MET A 19 1.60 35.16 6.96
N LYS A 20 1.63 35.02 8.28
CA LYS A 20 1.99 33.77 8.93
C LYS A 20 0.86 32.83 8.52
N GLU A 21 0.93 32.30 7.31
CA GLU A 21 0.23 31.09 6.95
C GLU A 21 0.64 30.12 8.06
N ARG A 22 -0.27 29.90 9.00
CA ARG A 22 -0.17 28.81 9.92
C ARG A 22 -0.16 27.60 9.00
N LYS A 23 1.05 27.12 8.66
CA LYS A 23 1.27 25.89 7.91
C LYS A 23 0.59 24.80 8.72
N GLU A 24 -0.68 24.58 8.46
CA GLU A 24 -1.41 23.47 9.04
C GLU A 24 -0.71 22.24 8.49
N LYS A 25 -0.05 21.52 9.41
CA LYS A 25 0.63 20.27 9.10
C LYS A 25 -0.39 19.40 8.36
N PRO A 26 -0.15 18.97 7.12
CA PRO A 26 -1.00 17.96 6.52
C PRO A 26 -0.92 16.71 7.40
N LEU A 27 -1.99 16.43 8.13
CA LEU A 27 -2.08 15.32 9.08
C LEU A 27 -2.64 14.07 8.39
N SER A 28 -3.46 14.26 7.35
CA SER A 28 -4.15 13.21 6.62
C SER A 28 -3.79 13.16 5.13
N PHE A 29 -4.00 12.01 4.51
CA PHE A 29 -3.81 11.80 3.06
C PHE A 29 -4.70 12.71 2.22
N MET A 30 -5.94 12.97 2.68
CA MET A 30 -6.88 13.86 1.99
C MET A 30 -6.40 15.32 2.02
N ASP A 31 -5.84 15.78 3.13
CA ASP A 31 -5.28 17.14 3.25
C ASP A 31 -4.11 17.33 2.29
N VAL A 32 -3.26 16.30 2.15
CA VAL A 32 -2.16 16.30 1.18
C VAL A 32 -2.69 16.38 -0.25
N LEU A 33 -3.74 15.63 -0.57
CA LEU A 33 -4.34 15.64 -1.91
C LEU A 33 -4.94 17.00 -2.25
N ASP A 34 -5.66 17.62 -1.31
CA ASP A 34 -6.24 18.96 -1.46
C ASP A 34 -5.14 20.03 -1.62
N GLN A 35 -4.06 19.96 -0.84
CA GLN A 35 -2.91 20.87 -1.02
C GLN A 35 -2.25 20.71 -2.39
N VAL A 36 -2.06 19.48 -2.87
CA VAL A 36 -1.51 19.22 -4.22
C VAL A 36 -2.44 19.74 -5.31
N GLN A 37 -3.76 19.62 -5.14
CA GLN A 37 -4.75 20.18 -6.07
C GLN A 37 -4.70 21.72 -6.10
N LYS A 38 -4.63 22.37 -4.93
CA LYS A 38 -4.50 23.83 -4.83
C LYS A 38 -3.23 24.34 -5.51
N TRP A 39 -2.09 23.69 -5.28
CA TRP A 39 -0.84 24.05 -5.96
C TRP A 39 -0.91 23.84 -7.46
N ARG A 40 -1.56 22.78 -7.93
CA ARG A 40 -1.79 22.58 -9.36
C ARG A 40 -2.63 23.71 -9.97
N ALA A 41 -3.68 24.17 -9.31
CA ALA A 41 -4.50 25.27 -9.80
C ALA A 41 -3.68 26.56 -9.97
N ILE A 42 -2.87 26.90 -8.96
CA ILE A 42 -1.99 28.07 -8.98
C ILE A 42 -0.89 27.95 -10.06
N GLU A 43 -0.31 26.76 -10.23
CA GLU A 43 0.68 26.49 -11.28
C GLU A 43 0.06 26.58 -12.70
N LEU A 44 -1.22 26.21 -12.85
CA LEU A 44 -1.95 26.36 -14.12
C LEU A 44 -2.29 27.82 -14.45
N GLU A 45 -2.46 28.66 -13.43
CA GLU A 45 -2.66 30.12 -13.58
C GLU A 45 -1.36 30.86 -13.97
N GLY A 46 -0.23 30.14 -14.07
CA GLY A 46 1.05 30.69 -14.57
C GLY A 46 1.89 31.40 -13.50
N VAL A 47 1.52 31.29 -12.23
CA VAL A 47 2.34 31.81 -11.13
C VAL A 47 3.47 30.83 -10.84
N GLU A 48 4.70 31.18 -11.25
CA GLU A 48 5.90 30.41 -10.91
C GLU A 48 6.16 30.49 -9.40
N LEU A 49 5.71 29.46 -8.67
CA LEU A 49 6.08 29.30 -7.27
C LEU A 49 7.56 28.90 -7.19
N GLN A 50 8.37 29.73 -6.54
CA GLN A 50 9.76 29.42 -6.25
C GLN A 50 9.88 28.12 -5.45
N THR A 51 10.69 27.19 -5.96
CA THR A 51 10.92 25.86 -5.38
C THR A 51 11.49 25.90 -3.96
N ASP A 52 12.13 27.00 -3.56
CA ASP A 52 12.67 27.21 -2.21
C ASP A 52 11.61 27.39 -1.12
N ARG A 53 10.35 27.70 -1.47
CA ARG A 53 9.26 27.67 -0.49
C ARG A 53 8.94 26.26 0.01
N PHE A 54 9.30 25.23 -0.76
CA PHE A 54 9.09 23.84 -0.38
C PHE A 54 10.25 23.33 0.46
N THR A 55 10.17 23.55 1.77
CA THR A 55 11.24 23.21 2.70
C THR A 55 11.42 21.70 2.78
N TYR A 56 12.63 21.24 3.09
CA TYR A 56 12.91 19.81 3.35
C TYR A 56 11.98 19.20 4.42
N ARG A 57 11.57 20.00 5.40
CA ARG A 57 10.59 19.61 6.42
C ARG A 57 9.22 19.28 5.83
N ASP A 58 8.81 19.96 4.77
CA ASP A 58 7.55 19.68 4.08
C ASP A 58 7.68 18.37 3.30
N ARG A 59 8.79 18.15 2.59
CA ARG A 59 9.08 16.86 1.93
C ARG A 59 8.95 15.67 2.89
N LEU A 60 9.54 15.79 4.07
CA LEU A 60 9.45 14.75 5.11
C LEU A 60 8.02 14.54 5.63
N GLN A 61 7.19 15.58 5.71
CA GLN A 61 5.79 15.44 6.13
C GLN A 61 4.99 14.68 5.07
N TYR A 62 5.15 15.03 3.80
CA TYR A 62 4.53 14.33 2.67
C TYR A 62 4.99 12.86 2.60
N MET A 63 6.28 12.63 2.83
CA MET A 63 6.85 11.30 2.93
C MET A 63 6.21 10.51 4.09
N ASN A 64 6.05 11.11 5.27
CA ASN A 64 5.45 10.44 6.44
C ASN A 64 3.97 10.08 6.20
N VAL A 65 3.22 10.93 5.51
CA VAL A 65 1.84 10.60 5.11
C VAL A 65 1.83 9.42 4.13
N GLY A 66 2.73 9.42 3.15
CA GLY A 66 2.93 8.28 2.23
C GLY A 66 3.32 6.99 2.96
N MET A 67 4.18 7.08 3.98
CA MET A 67 4.57 5.96 4.84
C MET A 67 3.40 5.39 5.63
N LYS A 68 2.59 6.24 6.29
CA LYS A 68 1.41 5.81 7.05
C LYS A 68 0.38 5.10 6.17
N HIS A 69 0.11 5.66 4.99
CA HIS A 69 -0.79 5.05 4.03
C HIS A 69 -0.25 3.71 3.53
N GLY A 70 1.03 3.67 3.12
CA GLY A 70 1.68 2.45 2.67
C GLY A 70 1.70 1.36 3.74
N MET A 71 1.89 1.73 5.02
CA MET A 71 1.81 0.80 6.14
C MET A 71 0.41 0.20 6.29
N PHE A 72 -0.64 1.01 6.26
CA PHE A 72 -2.02 0.52 6.41
C PHE A 72 -2.43 -0.42 5.27
N GLU A 73 -2.14 -0.01 4.02
CA GLU A 73 -2.39 -0.81 2.82
C GLU A 73 -1.65 -2.15 2.89
N LEU A 74 -0.37 -2.12 3.27
CA LEU A 74 0.44 -3.33 3.31
C LEU A 74 0.04 -4.23 4.46
N LEU A 75 -0.27 -3.69 5.64
CA LEU A 75 -0.76 -4.47 6.77
C LEU A 75 -2.03 -5.22 6.37
N PHE A 76 -3.00 -4.51 5.75
CA PHE A 76 -4.22 -5.13 5.28
C PHE A 76 -3.93 -6.25 4.26
N THR A 77 -3.05 -5.99 3.30
CA THR A 77 -2.68 -6.97 2.27
C THR A 77 -1.94 -8.19 2.86
N VAL A 78 -1.00 -7.98 3.79
CA VAL A 78 -0.22 -9.04 4.47
C VAL A 78 -1.12 -9.99 5.24
N PHE A 79 -2.24 -9.52 5.82
CA PHE A 79 -3.17 -10.37 6.55
C PHE A 79 -4.23 -10.99 5.65
N LEU A 80 -4.85 -10.18 4.78
CA LEU A 80 -6.00 -10.60 3.98
C LEU A 80 -5.58 -11.57 2.86
N PHE A 81 -4.44 -11.34 2.23
CA PHE A 81 -3.95 -12.15 1.11
C PHE A 81 -3.67 -13.60 1.47
N PRO A 82 -2.85 -13.94 2.50
CA PRO A 82 -2.66 -15.32 2.92
C PRO A 82 -3.96 -16.00 3.31
N LEU A 83 -4.82 -15.27 4.02
CA LEU A 83 -6.06 -15.82 4.56
C LEU A 83 -7.03 -16.23 3.45
N LEU A 84 -7.32 -15.35 2.49
CA LEU A 84 -8.27 -15.65 1.43
C LEU A 84 -7.67 -16.47 0.28
N ALA A 85 -6.42 -16.20 -0.12
CA ALA A 85 -5.86 -16.82 -1.31
C ALA A 85 -5.32 -18.24 -1.04
N PHE A 86 -5.00 -18.58 0.21
CA PHE A 86 -4.36 -19.86 0.56
C PHE A 86 -5.06 -20.59 1.69
N ILE A 87 -5.17 -19.96 2.87
CA ILE A 87 -5.67 -20.65 4.08
C ILE A 87 -7.09 -21.18 3.83
N ILE A 88 -8.00 -20.36 3.30
CA ILE A 88 -9.38 -20.78 3.04
C ILE A 88 -9.46 -21.87 1.96
N PRO A 89 -8.85 -21.72 0.76
CA PRO A 89 -8.88 -22.77 -0.27
C PRO A 89 -8.27 -24.10 0.18
N ASP A 90 -7.12 -24.05 0.84
CA ASP A 90 -6.41 -25.24 1.31
C ASP A 90 -7.19 -25.93 2.44
N TYR A 91 -7.80 -25.15 3.33
CA TYR A 91 -8.68 -25.68 4.38
C TYR A 91 -9.90 -26.39 3.78
N ILE A 92 -10.58 -25.78 2.80
CA ILE A 92 -11.73 -26.41 2.15
C ILE A 92 -11.31 -27.70 1.45
N TYR A 93 -10.19 -27.69 0.72
CA TYR A 93 -9.66 -28.89 0.05
C TYR A 93 -9.41 -30.03 1.04
N PHE A 94 -8.80 -29.72 2.18
CA PHE A 94 -8.45 -30.71 3.19
C PHE A 94 -9.67 -31.35 3.86
N PHE A 95 -10.74 -30.59 4.12
CA PHE A 95 -11.95 -31.11 4.77
C PHE A 95 -12.93 -31.79 3.80
N THR A 96 -13.02 -31.31 2.56
CA THR A 96 -13.99 -31.84 1.59
C THR A 96 -13.38 -32.88 0.63
N GLY A 97 -12.05 -33.00 0.59
CA GLY A 97 -11.35 -33.91 -0.33
C GLY A 97 -11.44 -33.51 -1.80
N HIS A 98 -12.13 -32.41 -2.11
CA HIS A 98 -12.34 -31.91 -3.46
C HIS A 98 -11.67 -30.55 -3.63
N PRO A 99 -10.96 -30.31 -4.74
CA PRO A 99 -10.38 -29.00 -5.02
C PRO A 99 -11.48 -27.95 -5.08
N VAL A 100 -11.19 -26.78 -4.50
CA VAL A 100 -12.08 -25.63 -4.62
C VAL A 100 -12.22 -25.31 -6.10
N GLY A 101 -13.47 -25.26 -6.59
CA GLY A 101 -13.72 -24.95 -7.99
C GLY A 101 -13.05 -23.63 -8.39
N LEU A 102 -12.44 -23.61 -9.58
CA LEU A 102 -11.62 -22.51 -10.09
C LEU A 102 -12.30 -21.13 -9.91
N PHE A 103 -13.61 -21.06 -10.12
CA PHE A 103 -14.39 -19.84 -9.93
C PHE A 103 -14.30 -19.28 -8.49
N LYS A 104 -14.45 -20.15 -7.48
CA LYS A 104 -14.38 -19.74 -6.06
C LYS A 104 -12.96 -19.30 -5.68
N GLN A 105 -11.95 -19.99 -6.21
CA GLN A 105 -10.55 -19.64 -5.97
C GLN A 105 -10.21 -18.28 -6.58
N ILE A 106 -10.63 -18.02 -7.83
CA ILE A 106 -10.46 -16.72 -8.49
C ILE A 106 -11.19 -15.63 -7.70
N PHE A 107 -12.43 -15.88 -7.27
CA PHE A 107 -13.20 -14.91 -6.50
C PHE A 107 -12.52 -14.51 -5.18
N LEU A 108 -11.99 -15.48 -4.43
CA LEU A 108 -11.24 -15.22 -3.19
C LEU A 108 -9.96 -14.41 -3.45
N ILE A 109 -9.23 -14.75 -4.51
CA ILE A 109 -8.03 -14.01 -4.93
C ILE A 109 -8.39 -12.58 -5.34
N SER A 110 -9.49 -12.39 -6.09
CA SER A 110 -9.96 -11.06 -6.49
C SER A 110 -10.28 -10.18 -5.28
N ILE A 111 -10.93 -10.72 -4.23
CA ILE A 111 -11.20 -9.98 -2.99
C ILE A 111 -9.89 -9.58 -2.31
N ALA A 112 -8.92 -10.48 -2.26
CA ALA A 112 -7.61 -10.21 -1.68
C ALA A 112 -6.81 -9.12 -2.43
N LEU A 113 -7.08 -8.93 -3.73
CA LEU A 113 -6.42 -7.94 -4.58
C LEU A 113 -7.08 -6.54 -4.55
N ILE A 114 -8.28 -6.40 -4.00
CA ILE A 114 -9.00 -5.10 -3.93
C ILE A 114 -8.13 -3.95 -3.39
N PRO A 115 -7.38 -4.10 -2.28
CA PRO A 115 -6.55 -3.01 -1.74
C PRO A 115 -5.52 -2.49 -2.74
N ILE A 116 -4.94 -3.40 -3.54
CA ILE A 116 -3.94 -3.06 -4.56
C ILE A 116 -4.61 -2.30 -5.72
N VAL A 117 -5.82 -2.69 -6.12
CA VAL A 117 -6.58 -2.01 -7.18
C VAL A 117 -6.97 -0.59 -6.76
N ILE A 118 -7.47 -0.40 -5.52
CA ILE A 118 -7.78 0.93 -4.98
C ILE A 118 -6.54 1.82 -5.00
N TYR A 119 -5.39 1.25 -4.63
CA TYR A 119 -4.14 2.00 -4.67
C TYR A 119 -3.72 2.38 -6.09
N LEU A 120 -3.86 1.49 -7.06
CA LEU A 120 -3.57 1.80 -8.47
C LEU A 120 -4.37 3.00 -8.97
N LEU A 121 -5.67 3.05 -8.63
CA LEU A 121 -6.53 4.19 -8.96
C LEU A 121 -6.03 5.49 -8.32
N LEU A 122 -5.63 5.44 -7.06
CA LEU A 122 -5.06 6.58 -6.33
C LEU A 122 -3.73 7.04 -6.94
N CYS A 123 -2.90 6.11 -7.42
CA CYS A 123 -1.68 6.46 -8.14
C CYS A 123 -1.99 7.14 -9.49
N LEU A 124 -3.03 6.69 -10.21
CA LEU A 124 -3.47 7.31 -11.46
C LEU A 124 -4.01 8.74 -11.23
N THR A 125 -4.75 8.98 -10.14
CA THR A 125 -5.23 10.33 -9.80
C THR A 125 -4.07 11.26 -9.45
N LEU A 126 -3.10 10.81 -8.64
CA LEU A 126 -1.86 11.55 -8.36
C LEU A 126 -1.05 11.82 -9.63
N ALA A 127 -0.92 10.83 -10.50
CA ALA A 127 -0.27 11.02 -11.78
C ALA A 127 -0.98 12.11 -12.58
N SER A 128 -2.31 12.14 -12.64
CA SER A 128 -3.07 13.19 -13.34
C SER A 128 -2.73 14.62 -12.86
N LEU A 129 -2.40 14.78 -11.57
CA LEU A 129 -2.07 16.06 -10.92
C LEU A 129 -0.64 16.56 -11.21
N TYR A 130 0.17 15.75 -11.88
CA TYR A 130 1.57 16.05 -12.20
C TYR A 130 1.67 17.10 -13.33
N ALA A 131 1.82 18.40 -12.97
CA ALA A 131 1.85 19.52 -13.90
C ALA A 131 3.08 20.43 -13.74
N GLY A 132 3.32 21.04 -12.56
CA GLY A 132 4.43 21.97 -12.33
C GLY A 132 5.51 21.47 -11.37
N ASN A 133 6.46 22.31 -10.96
CA ASN A 133 7.67 21.85 -10.26
C ASN A 133 7.42 21.44 -8.80
N ILE A 134 6.52 22.13 -8.09
CA ILE A 134 6.24 21.84 -6.68
C ILE A 134 5.37 20.60 -6.56
N THR A 135 4.35 20.48 -7.43
CA THR A 135 3.48 19.30 -7.48
C THR A 135 4.27 18.03 -7.75
N LYS A 136 5.28 18.09 -8.63
CA LYS A 136 6.21 16.96 -8.89
C LYS A 136 6.99 16.54 -7.65
N ILE A 137 7.59 17.49 -6.94
CA ILE A 137 8.39 17.22 -5.73
C ILE A 137 7.51 16.65 -4.62
N ALA A 138 6.30 17.19 -4.44
CA ALA A 138 5.33 16.71 -3.45
C ALA A 138 4.88 15.27 -3.75
N ILE A 139 4.49 14.99 -4.98
CA ILE A 139 4.06 13.65 -5.42
C ILE A 139 5.21 12.64 -5.30
N MET A 140 6.43 13.01 -5.72
CA MET A 140 7.59 12.13 -5.58
C MET A 140 7.92 11.85 -4.12
N SER A 141 7.88 12.85 -3.23
CA SER A 141 8.15 12.65 -1.79
C SER A 141 7.13 11.71 -1.15
N LEU A 142 5.85 11.83 -1.52
CA LEU A 142 4.79 10.95 -1.05
C LEU A 142 5.00 9.50 -1.53
N LEU A 143 5.29 9.33 -2.82
CA LEU A 143 5.54 8.01 -3.41
C LEU A 143 6.77 7.35 -2.82
N LEU A 144 7.85 8.10 -2.59
CA LEU A 144 9.07 7.59 -1.97
C LEU A 144 8.80 7.09 -0.54
N GLY A 145 8.00 7.83 0.23
CA GLY A 145 7.59 7.41 1.57
C GLY A 145 6.81 6.10 1.55
N ARG A 146 5.89 5.93 0.60
CA ARG A 146 5.14 4.68 0.43
C ARG A 146 6.05 3.53 0.04
N THR A 147 6.84 3.69 -1.03
CA THR A 147 7.70 2.60 -1.53
C THR A 147 8.72 2.16 -0.49
N ALA A 148 9.27 3.12 0.27
CA ALA A 148 10.15 2.82 1.40
C ALA A 148 9.44 1.94 2.45
N MET A 149 8.21 2.26 2.85
CA MET A 149 7.47 1.42 3.80
C MET A 149 7.10 0.05 3.26
N ILE A 150 6.74 -0.03 1.97
CA ILE A 150 6.42 -1.32 1.35
C ILE A 150 7.65 -2.22 1.32
N MET A 151 8.82 -1.68 0.98
CA MET A 151 10.06 -2.43 1.00
C MET A 151 10.43 -2.88 2.43
N LEU A 152 10.25 -2.00 3.42
CA LEU A 152 10.60 -2.30 4.81
C LEU A 152 9.67 -3.38 5.40
N ILE A 153 8.36 -3.14 5.40
CA ILE A 153 7.38 -4.06 5.99
C ILE A 153 7.21 -5.31 5.11
N GLY A 154 7.18 -5.16 3.79
CA GLY A 154 7.08 -6.28 2.85
C GLY A 154 8.31 -7.17 2.91
N GLY A 155 9.52 -6.57 2.97
CA GLY A 155 10.76 -7.30 3.18
C GLY A 155 10.78 -8.03 4.53
N PHE A 156 10.36 -7.35 5.60
CA PHE A 156 10.21 -7.97 6.92
C PHE A 156 9.21 -9.14 6.89
N SER A 157 8.08 -9.01 6.20
CA SER A 157 7.07 -10.06 6.05
C SER A 157 7.62 -11.29 5.32
N VAL A 158 8.40 -11.11 4.25
CA VAL A 158 9.04 -12.22 3.52
C VAL A 158 10.05 -12.96 4.42
N ILE A 159 10.89 -12.22 5.15
CA ILE A 159 11.84 -12.81 6.10
C ILE A 159 11.09 -13.55 7.21
N PHE A 160 10.01 -12.96 7.72
CA PHE A 160 9.18 -13.56 8.76
C PHE A 160 8.54 -14.88 8.29
N PHE A 161 7.91 -14.92 7.12
CA PHE A 161 7.31 -16.15 6.59
C PHE A 161 8.37 -17.22 6.28
N TYR A 162 9.54 -16.82 5.75
CA TYR A 162 10.65 -17.74 5.54
C TYR A 162 11.19 -18.31 6.87
N PHE A 163 11.29 -17.47 7.90
CA PHE A 163 11.70 -17.89 9.23
C PHE A 163 10.71 -18.87 9.85
N ILE A 164 9.40 -18.60 9.74
CA ILE A 164 8.33 -19.51 10.17
C ILE A 164 8.38 -20.83 9.38
N TYR A 165 8.63 -20.79 8.07
CA TYR A 165 8.81 -21.99 7.25
C TYR A 165 10.00 -22.84 7.73
N LYS A 166 11.15 -22.21 8.01
CA LYS A 166 12.34 -22.90 8.52
C LYS A 166 12.11 -23.49 9.91
N LEU A 167 11.46 -22.72 10.78
CA LEU A 167 11.05 -23.19 12.11
C LEU A 167 10.06 -24.36 12.03
N SER A 168 9.09 -24.31 11.12
CA SER A 168 8.11 -25.39 10.89
C SER A 168 8.77 -26.72 10.46
N GLY A 169 10.03 -26.71 10.02
CA GLY A 169 10.79 -27.93 9.74
C GLY A 169 11.18 -28.72 11.00
N TYR A 170 11.23 -28.07 12.18
CA TYR A 170 11.58 -28.73 13.43
C TYR A 170 10.38 -29.48 14.02
N VAL A 171 10.59 -30.76 14.36
CA VAL A 171 9.56 -31.69 14.89
C VAL A 171 8.85 -31.15 16.13
N ALA A 172 9.55 -30.37 16.97
CA ALA A 172 9.00 -29.76 18.18
C ALA A 172 7.78 -28.85 17.91
N ILE A 173 7.80 -28.07 16.82
CA ILE A 173 6.71 -27.12 16.51
C ILE A 173 5.46 -27.85 16.01
N GLY A 174 5.62 -28.96 15.29
CA GLY A 174 4.50 -29.84 14.93
C GLY A 174 3.76 -30.34 16.18
N HIS A 175 4.49 -30.70 17.24
CA HIS A 175 3.88 -31.11 18.50
C HIS A 175 3.14 -29.97 19.21
N TYR A 176 3.71 -28.77 19.28
CA TYR A 176 3.03 -27.61 19.87
C TYR A 176 1.77 -27.23 19.08
N PHE A 177 1.82 -27.29 17.75
CA PHE A 177 0.68 -27.04 16.89
C PHE A 177 -0.45 -28.06 17.13
N VAL A 178 -0.13 -29.35 17.17
CA VAL A 178 -1.08 -30.43 17.47
C VAL A 178 -1.68 -30.25 18.88
N THR A 179 -0.87 -29.85 19.86
CA THR A 179 -1.32 -29.64 21.25
C THR A 179 -2.24 -28.43 21.36
N PHE A 180 -1.91 -27.32 20.69
CA PHE A 180 -2.73 -26.12 20.63
C PHE A 180 -4.09 -26.37 19.94
N PHE A 181 -4.10 -27.09 18.81
CA PHE A 181 -5.35 -27.45 18.13
C PHE A 181 -6.18 -28.48 18.91
N SER A 182 -5.53 -29.38 19.65
CA SER A 182 -6.24 -30.28 20.58
C SER A 182 -6.90 -29.52 21.73
N PHE A 183 -6.36 -28.36 22.13
CA PHE A 183 -6.95 -27.47 23.12
C PHE A 183 -8.08 -26.60 22.53
N ALA A 184 -7.92 -26.14 21.27
CA ALA A 184 -8.96 -25.42 20.52
C ALA A 184 -10.27 -26.23 20.33
N ARG A 185 -10.24 -27.54 20.60
CA ARG A 185 -11.41 -28.42 20.78
C ARG A 185 -12.43 -27.89 21.79
N PHE A 186 -12.00 -27.07 22.75
CA PHE A 186 -12.93 -26.37 23.66
C PHE A 186 -13.95 -25.51 22.90
N ILE A 187 -13.55 -24.98 21.74
CA ILE A 187 -14.34 -24.05 20.93
C ILE A 187 -15.11 -24.78 19.82
N VAL A 188 -14.54 -25.83 19.20
CA VAL A 188 -15.17 -26.55 18.07
C VAL A 188 -15.17 -28.06 18.30
N ARG A 189 -16.35 -28.63 18.59
CA ARG A 189 -16.56 -30.05 18.94
C ARG A 189 -16.54 -31.02 17.75
N THR A 190 -16.58 -30.54 16.51
CA THR A 190 -16.74 -31.35 15.28
C THR A 190 -15.43 -31.88 14.68
N LEU A 191 -14.28 -31.66 15.32
CA LEU A 191 -12.98 -32.03 14.74
C LEU A 191 -12.55 -33.48 15.07
N PRO A 192 -11.90 -34.20 14.13
CA PRO A 192 -11.46 -35.59 14.32
C PRO A 192 -10.36 -35.74 15.39
N GLN A 193 -10.34 -36.93 16.03
CA GLN A 193 -9.61 -37.22 17.28
C GLN A 193 -8.12 -37.57 17.12
N GLU A 194 -7.67 -37.94 15.93
CA GLU A 194 -6.34 -38.53 15.71
C GLU A 194 -5.23 -37.48 15.73
N ARG A 195 -4.24 -37.60 16.64
CA ARG A 195 -3.04 -36.73 16.63
C ARG A 195 -2.28 -36.78 15.31
N VAL A 196 -2.31 -37.95 14.67
CA VAL A 196 -1.72 -38.20 13.35
C VAL A 196 -2.37 -37.31 12.28
N TYR A 197 -3.65 -36.97 12.43
CA TYR A 197 -4.37 -36.10 11.50
C TYR A 197 -3.86 -34.67 11.54
N TYR A 198 -3.68 -34.10 12.74
CA TYR A 198 -3.18 -32.73 12.89
C TYR A 198 -1.69 -32.60 12.52
N SER A 199 -0.88 -33.63 12.75
CA SER A 199 0.51 -33.63 12.29
C SER A 199 0.58 -33.74 10.76
N LEU A 200 -0.25 -34.58 10.12
CA LEU A 200 -0.37 -34.62 8.65
C LEU A 200 -0.87 -33.30 8.07
N LEU A 201 -1.88 -32.68 8.69
CA LEU A 201 -2.40 -31.37 8.28
C LEU A 201 -1.28 -30.31 8.33
N PHE A 202 -0.52 -30.27 9.42
CA PHE A 202 0.57 -29.31 9.57
C PHE A 202 1.70 -29.54 8.54
N TYR A 203 2.16 -30.77 8.38
CA TYR A 203 3.29 -31.08 7.51
C TYR A 203 2.94 -31.08 6.02
N LYS A 204 1.73 -31.48 5.64
CA LYS A 204 1.31 -31.63 4.24
C LYS A 204 0.59 -30.42 3.68
N LEU A 205 -0.08 -29.62 4.53
CA LEU A 205 -0.86 -28.46 4.11
C LEU A 205 -0.17 -27.16 4.52
N ILE A 206 0.06 -26.95 5.81
CA ILE A 206 0.48 -25.63 6.34
C ILE A 206 1.92 -25.30 5.94
N ARG A 207 2.84 -26.26 6.04
CA ARG A 207 4.25 -26.06 5.71
C ARG A 207 4.50 -25.63 4.24
N PRO A 208 4.01 -26.34 3.20
CA PRO A 208 4.21 -25.91 1.82
C PRO A 208 3.52 -24.56 1.53
N SER A 209 2.35 -24.29 2.12
CA SER A 209 1.66 -23.01 1.94
C SER A 209 2.47 -21.83 2.46
N PHE A 210 3.29 -21.97 3.51
CA PHE A 210 4.21 -20.89 3.94
C PHE A 210 5.31 -20.57 2.92
N TYR A 211 5.84 -21.58 2.23
CA TYR A 211 6.84 -21.36 1.20
C TYR A 211 6.23 -20.68 -0.03
N ASP A 212 5.07 -21.18 -0.48
CA ASP A 212 4.34 -20.60 -1.61
C ASP A 212 3.90 -19.16 -1.30
N LEU A 213 3.46 -18.90 -0.07
CA LEU A 213 3.15 -17.56 0.42
C LEU A 213 4.38 -16.64 0.40
N THR A 214 5.56 -17.14 0.77
CA THR A 214 6.80 -16.35 0.76
C THR A 214 7.14 -15.87 -0.65
N ILE A 215 7.10 -16.78 -1.63
CA ILE A 215 7.41 -16.46 -3.03
C ILE A 215 6.37 -15.49 -3.60
N LYS A 216 5.08 -15.76 -3.43
CA LYS A 216 4.03 -14.91 -4.01
C LYS A 216 3.99 -13.54 -3.33
N SER A 217 4.19 -13.47 -2.01
CA SER A 217 4.28 -12.19 -1.29
C SER A 217 5.44 -11.34 -1.78
N PHE A 218 6.61 -11.95 -2.02
CA PHE A 218 7.76 -11.26 -2.60
C PHE A 218 7.43 -10.64 -3.97
N LEU A 219 6.77 -11.40 -4.85
CA LEU A 219 6.34 -10.90 -6.17
C LEU A 219 5.31 -9.76 -6.05
N VAL A 220 4.31 -9.91 -5.20
CA VAL A 220 3.24 -8.91 -5.00
C VAL A 220 3.82 -7.61 -4.45
N TYR A 221 4.68 -7.67 -3.42
CA TYR A 221 5.29 -6.48 -2.84
C TYR A 221 6.30 -5.82 -3.79
N GLY A 222 7.08 -6.61 -4.52
CA GLY A 222 7.99 -6.11 -5.55
C GLY A 222 7.25 -5.34 -6.65
N LEU A 223 6.17 -5.93 -7.18
CA LEU A 223 5.33 -5.26 -8.18
C LEU A 223 4.65 -4.00 -7.60
N SER A 224 4.10 -4.08 -6.38
CA SER A 224 3.44 -2.93 -5.74
C SER A 224 4.38 -1.77 -5.44
N ALA A 225 5.67 -2.04 -5.20
CA ALA A 225 6.70 -1.01 -5.06
C ALA A 225 7.14 -0.42 -6.41
N ALA A 226 7.23 -1.24 -7.46
CA ALA A 226 7.71 -0.83 -8.78
C ALA A 226 6.68 -0.01 -9.58
N VAL A 227 5.41 -0.42 -9.58
CA VAL A 227 4.35 0.20 -10.40
C VAL A 227 4.22 1.71 -10.20
N PRO A 228 4.19 2.27 -8.96
CA PRO A 228 4.06 3.71 -8.76
C PRO A 228 5.26 4.52 -9.26
N LEU A 229 6.47 3.96 -9.13
CA LEU A 229 7.68 4.59 -9.64
C LEU A 229 7.67 4.59 -11.16
N PHE A 230 7.20 3.51 -11.76
CA PHE A 230 7.07 3.39 -13.20
C PHE A 230 6.01 4.35 -13.77
N THR A 231 4.81 4.41 -13.19
CA THR A 231 3.72 5.29 -13.67
C THR A 231 4.11 6.76 -13.62
N VAL A 232 4.71 7.21 -12.52
CA VAL A 232 5.16 8.61 -12.40
C VAL A 232 6.43 8.87 -13.19
N GLY A 233 7.35 7.90 -13.29
CA GLY A 233 8.53 7.98 -14.15
C GLY A 233 8.17 8.15 -15.63
N CYS A 234 7.22 7.36 -16.14
CA CYS A 234 6.73 7.49 -17.51
C CYS A 234 6.10 8.86 -17.77
N LYS A 235 5.29 9.38 -16.83
CA LYS A 235 4.68 10.71 -16.99
C LYS A 235 5.70 11.84 -16.92
N ALA A 236 6.69 11.73 -16.04
CA ALA A 236 7.81 12.68 -15.94
C ALA A 236 8.62 12.72 -17.23
N TRP A 237 8.91 11.55 -17.81
CA TRP A 237 9.61 11.42 -19.08
C TRP A 237 8.82 12.05 -20.24
N TYR A 238 7.51 11.76 -20.32
CA TYR A 238 6.62 12.32 -21.35
C TYR A 238 6.60 13.85 -21.33
N LEU A 239 6.46 14.46 -20.15
CA LEU A 239 6.41 15.92 -20.02
C LEU A 239 7.74 16.60 -20.40
N ASN A 240 8.86 16.00 -20.03
CA ASN A 240 10.18 16.49 -20.42
C ASN A 240 10.38 16.43 -21.95
N TYR A 241 9.85 15.40 -22.60
CA TYR A 241 9.91 15.24 -24.05
C TYR A 241 9.06 16.31 -24.76
N THR A 242 7.82 16.53 -24.32
CA THR A 242 6.94 17.56 -24.89
C THR A 242 7.42 19.00 -24.68
N CYS A 243 8.06 19.29 -23.53
CA CYS A 243 8.62 20.62 -23.29
C CYS A 243 9.88 20.89 -24.12
N LYS A 244 10.67 19.86 -24.44
CA LYS A 244 11.80 19.99 -25.39
C LYS A 244 11.31 20.28 -26.81
N LEU A 245 10.22 19.64 -27.23
CA LEU A 245 9.61 19.87 -28.55
C LEU A 245 9.00 21.26 -28.72
N LYS A 246 8.48 21.90 -27.67
CA LYS A 246 7.96 23.28 -27.71
C LYS A 246 9.04 24.37 -27.71
N LYS A 247 10.30 24.02 -27.45
CA LYS A 247 11.45 24.95 -27.41
C LYS A 247 12.30 24.91 -28.69
N GLN A 248 12.00 23.99 -29.61
CA GLN A 248 12.54 23.96 -30.98
C GLN A 248 11.54 24.62 -31.94
#